data_AF-A0A2A4MMU5-F1
#
_entry.id   AF-A0A2A4MMU5-F1
#
_cell.length_a   1.000
_cell.length_b   1.000
_cell.length_c   1.000
_cell.angle_alpha   90.00
_cell.angle_beta   90.00
_cell.angle_gamma   90.00
#
_symmetry.space_group_name_H-M   'P 1'
#
loop_
_entity.id
_entity.type
_entity.pdbx_description
1 polymer ?
#
loop_
_entity_poly.entity_id
_entity_poly.type
_entity_poly.pdbx_seq_one_letter_code
_entity_poly.pdbx_strand_id
1 'polypeptide(L)'
;MTTITSRPRSISQILHSRKGGLSDLIAGASARIELTQLVTKYLPMAMHSHCWVTTINDSELTIVTDSPAWASKLRYLSRDLINKLKQEPSLPTISFIKVKVSPNIVEAS
;
A
#
# COMPACT_ATOMS: atom_id res chain seq x y z
N MET A 1 -13.39 -25.16 43.40
CA MET A 1 -13.37 -23.92 42.59
C MET A 1 -11.91 -23.60 42.31
N THR A 2 -11.34 -24.10 41.22
CA THR A 2 -9.90 -23.98 40.89
C THR A 2 -9.75 -23.14 39.63
N THR A 3 -9.17 -21.95 39.76
CA THR A 3 -8.85 -21.06 38.65
C THR A 3 -7.55 -21.50 37.97
N ILE A 4 -7.62 -21.84 36.69
CA ILE A 4 -6.45 -22.20 35.88
C ILE A 4 -5.80 -20.91 35.40
N THR A 5 -4.71 -20.49 36.05
CA THR A 5 -3.89 -19.35 35.62
C THR A 5 -3.01 -19.77 34.44
N SER A 6 -3.38 -19.38 33.21
CA SER A 6 -2.59 -19.62 32.00
C SER A 6 -1.44 -18.62 31.91
N ARG A 7 -0.20 -19.09 31.71
CA ARG A 7 0.98 -18.24 31.50
C ARG A 7 0.76 -17.36 30.25
N PRO A 8 1.04 -16.05 30.32
CA PRO A 8 0.94 -15.18 29.15
C PRO A 8 1.95 -15.67 28.09
N ARG A 9 1.45 -16.04 26.91
CA ARG A 9 2.29 -16.45 25.78
C ARG A 9 3.03 -15.22 25.27
N SER A 10 4.34 -15.35 25.02
CA SER A 10 5.11 -14.29 24.37
C SER A 10 4.50 -13.97 23.00
N ILE A 11 4.42 -12.68 22.66
CA ILE A 11 3.98 -12.21 21.34
C ILE A 11 4.73 -12.95 20.24
N SER A 12 6.03 -13.17 20.43
CA SER A 12 6.84 -13.98 19.51
C SER A 12 6.25 -15.38 19.31
N GLN A 13 5.86 -16.10 20.36
CA GLN A 13 5.26 -17.42 20.22
C GLN A 13 3.89 -17.41 19.56
N ILE A 14 3.07 -16.38 19.78
CA ILE A 14 1.76 -16.26 19.12
C ILE A 14 1.94 -15.99 17.62
N LEU A 15 2.91 -15.15 17.27
CA LEU A 15 3.24 -14.79 15.89
C LEU A 15 3.90 -15.94 15.12
N HIS A 16 4.76 -16.75 15.76
CA HIS A 16 5.39 -17.93 15.15
C HIS A 16 4.45 -19.15 15.08
N SER A 17 3.39 -19.20 15.91
CA SER A 17 2.45 -20.34 15.94
C SER A 17 1.53 -20.41 14.72
N ARG A 18 1.41 -19.32 13.94
CA ARG A 18 0.80 -19.36 12.60
C ARG A 18 1.91 -19.47 11.57
N LYS A 19 2.23 -20.68 11.12
CA LYS A 19 3.08 -20.88 9.92
C LYS A 19 2.55 -19.98 8.79
N GLY A 20 3.43 -19.16 8.19
CA GLY A 20 3.13 -18.29 7.05
C GLY A 20 2.67 -16.87 7.43
N GLY A 21 1.78 -16.70 8.41
CA GLY A 21 1.03 -15.44 8.58
C GLY A 21 1.85 -14.16 8.76
N LEU A 22 2.94 -14.18 9.54
CA LEU A 22 3.78 -12.99 9.74
C LEU A 22 4.71 -12.74 8.56
N SER A 23 5.38 -13.79 8.06
CA SER A 23 6.29 -13.67 6.91
C SER A 23 5.54 -13.21 5.66
N ASP A 24 4.34 -13.73 5.43
CA ASP A 24 3.47 -13.34 4.33
C ASP A 24 2.99 -11.88 4.49
N LEU A 25 2.68 -11.45 5.71
CA LEU A 25 2.32 -10.06 6.00
C LEU A 25 3.49 -9.10 5.74
N ILE A 26 4.70 -9.46 6.18
CA ILE A 26 5.92 -8.67 5.93
C ILE A 26 6.19 -8.60 4.43
N ALA A 27 6.15 -9.75 3.73
CA ALA A 27 6.34 -9.78 2.28
C ALA A 27 5.31 -8.91 1.54
N GLY A 28 4.04 -8.98 1.94
CA GLY A 28 2.98 -8.14 1.40
C GLY A 28 3.20 -6.65 1.67
N ALA A 29 3.66 -6.29 2.87
CA ALA A 29 3.99 -4.91 3.21
C ALA A 29 5.16 -4.39 2.37
N SER A 30 6.25 -5.16 2.24
CA SER A 30 7.41 -4.80 1.43
C SER A 30 7.05 -4.62 -0.04
N ALA A 31 6.31 -5.56 -0.63
CA ALA A 31 5.87 -5.45 -2.03
C ALA A 31 5.03 -4.19 -2.28
N ARG A 32 4.22 -3.79 -1.30
CA ARG A 32 3.42 -2.57 -1.36
C ARG A 32 4.27 -1.30 -1.25
N ILE A 33 5.33 -1.31 -0.44
CA ILE A 33 6.31 -0.22 -0.35
C ILE A 33 7.03 -0.06 -1.69
N GLU A 34 7.55 -1.15 -2.25
CA GLU A 34 8.25 -1.15 -3.54
C GLU A 34 7.35 -0.64 -4.67
N LEU A 35 6.10 -1.10 -4.72
CA LEU A 35 5.12 -0.63 -5.69
C LEU A 35 4.79 0.85 -5.52
N THR A 36 4.68 1.32 -4.27
CA THR A 36 4.49 2.75 -3.99
C THR A 36 5.67 3.57 -4.49
N GLN A 37 6.90 3.13 -4.22
CA GLN A 37 8.12 3.79 -4.71
C GLN A 37 8.20 3.80 -6.24
N LEU A 38 7.80 2.71 -6.90
CA LEU A 38 7.75 2.66 -8.37
C LEU A 38 6.78 3.70 -8.93
N VAL A 39 5.58 3.79 -8.35
CA VAL A 39 4.56 4.74 -8.80
C VAL A 39 4.97 6.20 -8.52
N THR A 40 5.55 6.48 -7.35
CA THR A 40 5.94 7.85 -6.98
C THR A 40 7.10 8.39 -7.83
N LYS A 41 7.98 7.55 -8.41
CA LYS A 41 8.99 7.97 -9.40
C LYS A 41 8.39 8.75 -10.58
N TYR A 42 7.14 8.46 -10.93
CA TYR A 42 6.43 9.11 -12.02
C TYR A 42 5.59 10.31 -11.59
N LEU A 43 5.54 10.59 -10.29
CA LEU A 43 4.81 11.70 -9.71
C LEU A 43 5.75 12.86 -9.36
N PRO A 44 5.23 14.11 -9.31
CA PRO A 44 5.98 15.24 -8.79
C PRO A 44 6.47 14.99 -7.36
N MET A 45 7.69 15.46 -7.03
CA MET A 45 8.31 15.25 -5.72
C MET A 45 7.42 15.68 -4.54
N ALA A 46 6.66 16.76 -4.72
CA ALA A 46 5.70 17.25 -3.72
C ALA A 46 4.56 16.27 -3.41
N MET A 47 4.35 15.20 -4.18
CA MET A 47 3.31 14.19 -3.94
C MET A 47 3.83 12.91 -3.30
N HIS A 48 5.15 12.74 -3.18
CA HIS A 48 5.77 11.49 -2.75
C HIS A 48 5.31 11.08 -1.35
N SER A 49 5.19 12.04 -0.43
CA SER A 49 4.73 11.81 0.96
C SER A 49 3.21 11.85 1.13
N HIS A 50 2.43 11.96 0.05
CA HIS A 50 0.98 12.13 0.10
C HIS A 50 0.23 11.08 -0.74
N CYS A 51 0.93 10.09 -1.30
CA CYS A 51 0.36 9.09 -2.19
C CYS A 51 0.91 7.70 -1.86
N TRP A 52 0.02 6.78 -1.52
CA TRP A 52 0.38 5.38 -1.25
C TRP A 52 -0.45 4.44 -2.09
N VAL A 53 0.20 3.48 -2.75
CA VAL A 53 -0.50 2.40 -3.44
C VAL A 53 -1.08 1.47 -2.38
N THR A 54 -2.32 1.03 -2.54
CA THR A 54 -2.98 0.06 -1.63
C THR A 54 -3.10 -1.33 -2.21
N THR A 55 -3.43 -1.40 -3.49
CA THR A 55 -3.85 -2.62 -4.13
C THR A 55 -3.73 -2.47 -5.62
N ILE A 56 -3.38 -3.58 -6.27
CA ILE A 56 -3.43 -3.77 -7.71
C ILE A 56 -4.33 -4.96 -7.97
N ASN A 57 -5.43 -4.74 -8.69
CA ASN A 57 -6.37 -5.79 -9.08
C ASN A 57 -6.50 -5.75 -10.60
N ASP A 58 -6.02 -6.80 -11.28
CA ASP A 58 -6.05 -6.96 -12.74
C ASP A 58 -5.47 -5.76 -13.52
N SER A 59 -6.30 -4.74 -13.75
CA SER A 59 -5.96 -3.51 -14.48
C SER A 59 -6.27 -2.22 -13.70
N GLU A 60 -6.71 -2.34 -12.44
CA GLU A 60 -7.00 -1.22 -11.54
C GLU A 60 -5.91 -1.09 -10.48
N LEU A 61 -5.28 0.09 -10.42
CA LEU A 61 -4.38 0.49 -9.34
C LEU A 61 -5.13 1.41 -8.38
N THR A 62 -5.23 1.04 -7.10
CA THR A 62 -5.82 1.92 -6.08
C THR A 62 -4.73 2.69 -5.34
N ILE A 63 -4.78 4.01 -5.45
CA ILE A 63 -3.88 4.94 -4.73
C ILE A 63 -4.70 5.73 -3.71
N VAL A 64 -4.19 5.83 -2.49
CA VAL A 64 -4.77 6.66 -1.44
C VAL A 64 -3.92 7.89 -1.22
N THR A 65 -4.59 9.02 -0.98
CA THR A 65 -3.97 10.28 -0.55
C THR A 65 -4.49 10.70 0.81
N ASP A 66 -3.73 11.52 1.52
CA ASP A 66 -4.11 12.05 2.85
C ASP A 66 -5.11 13.22 2.77
N SER A 67 -5.20 13.93 1.62
CA SER A 67 -6.13 15.05 1.44
C SER A 67 -6.91 15.01 0.12
N PRO A 68 -8.10 15.65 0.05
CA PRO A 68 -8.85 15.83 -1.19
C PRO A 68 -8.11 16.65 -2.26
N ALA A 69 -7.24 17.58 -1.84
CA ALA A 69 -6.43 18.38 -2.76
C ALA A 69 -5.44 17.49 -3.53
N TRP A 70 -4.74 16.60 -2.82
CA TRP A 70 -3.83 15.64 -3.44
C TRP A 70 -4.56 14.61 -4.30
N ALA A 71 -5.73 14.14 -3.87
CA ALA A 71 -6.57 13.27 -4.69
C ALA A 71 -6.96 13.94 -6.01
N SER A 72 -7.34 15.22 -5.98
CA SER A 72 -7.71 15.97 -7.18
C SER A 72 -6.52 16.13 -8.13
N LYS A 73 -5.34 16.45 -7.59
CA LYS A 73 -4.09 16.52 -8.37
C LYS A 73 -3.72 15.17 -8.99
N LEU A 74 -3.86 14.08 -8.22
CA LEU A 74 -3.59 12.74 -8.72
C LEU A 74 -4.57 12.33 -9.82
N ARG A 75 -5.86 12.65 -9.70
CA ARG A 75 -6.86 12.39 -10.76
C ARG A 75 -6.51 13.11 -12.05
N TYR A 76 -6.07 14.37 -11.97
CA TYR A 76 -5.59 15.12 -13.13
C TYR A 76 -4.39 14.44 -13.80
N LEU A 77 -3.43 13.95 -13.01
CA LEU A 77 -2.23 13.26 -13.51
C LEU A 77 -2.46 11.79 -13.91
N SER A 78 -3.62 11.21 -13.57
CA SER A 78 -3.83 9.76 -13.66
C SER A 78 -3.68 9.23 -15.09
N ARG A 79 -4.11 9.99 -16.10
CA ARG A 79 -3.96 9.57 -17.50
C ARG A 79 -2.49 9.45 -17.92
N ASP A 80 -1.69 10.46 -17.60
CA ASP A 80 -0.25 10.46 -17.89
C ASP A 80 0.48 9.37 -17.09
N LEU A 81 0.11 9.20 -15.82
CA LEU A 81 0.65 8.16 -14.97
C LEU A 81 0.35 6.75 -15.51
N ILE A 82 -0.88 6.47 -15.96
CA ILE A 82 -1.22 5.17 -16.59
C ILE A 82 -0.33 4.91 -17.80
N ASN A 83 -0.13 5.90 -18.68
CA ASN A 83 0.70 5.73 -19.87
C ASN A 83 2.16 5.38 -19.52
N LYS A 84 2.70 6.00 -18.46
CA LYS A 84 4.04 5.71 -17.93
C LYS A 84 4.12 4.33 -17.29
N LEU A 85 3.15 3.97 -16.44
CA LEU A 85 3.12 2.67 -15.77
C LEU A 85 2.97 1.49 -16.74
N LYS A 86 2.27 1.67 -17.86
CA LYS A 86 2.20 0.65 -18.92
C LYS A 86 3.55 0.33 -19.58
N GLN A 87 4.54 1.22 -19.48
CA GLN A 87 5.89 0.96 -19.98
C GLN A 87 6.72 0.13 -18.99
N GLU A 88 6.25 -0.03 -17.74
CA GLU A 88 6.93 -0.86 -16.76
C GLU A 88 6.66 -2.34 -17.04
N PRO A 89 7.70 -3.19 -17.16
CA PRO A 89 7.55 -4.62 -17.42
C PRO A 89 6.70 -5.34 -16.34
N SER A 90 6.68 -4.81 -15.12
CA SER A 90 5.95 -5.36 -13.98
C SER A 90 4.47 -4.95 -13.92
N LEU A 91 4.04 -3.94 -14.70
CA LEU A 91 2.67 -3.38 -14.62
C LEU A 91 2.00 -3.12 -15.99
N PRO A 92 2.13 -4.00 -17.00
CA PRO A 92 1.69 -3.70 -18.37
C PRO A 92 0.16 -3.56 -18.50
N THR A 93 -0.61 -4.15 -17.60
CA THR A 93 -2.08 -4.23 -17.68
C THR A 93 -2.81 -3.06 -17.05
N ILE A 94 -2.13 -2.15 -16.34
CA ILE A 94 -2.79 -1.04 -15.66
C ILE A 94 -3.52 -0.13 -16.66
N SER A 95 -4.83 -0.01 -16.51
CA SER A 95 -5.70 0.77 -17.39
C SER A 95 -6.51 1.82 -16.63
N PHE A 96 -6.62 1.67 -15.30
CA PHE A 96 -7.41 2.55 -14.46
C PHE A 96 -6.73 2.82 -13.12
N ILE A 97 -6.82 4.07 -12.65
CA ILE A 97 -6.33 4.47 -11.33
C ILE A 97 -7.52 4.92 -10.50
N LYS A 98 -7.78 4.19 -9.42
CA LYS A 98 -8.78 4.53 -8.42
C LYS A 98 -8.15 5.37 -7.33
N VAL A 99 -8.66 6.60 -7.15
CA VAL A 99 -8.14 7.54 -6.17
C VAL A 99 -9.07 7.63 -4.96
N LYS A 100 -8.56 7.28 -3.78
CA LYS A 100 -9.24 7.37 -2.48
C LYS A 100 -8.57 8.42 -1.60
N VAL A 101 -9.33 8.99 -0.67
CA VAL A 101 -8.80 9.89 0.37
C VAL A 101 -8.93 9.18 1.71
N SER A 102 -7.85 9.18 2.50
CA SER A 102 -7.86 8.69 3.88
C SER A 102 -6.99 9.58 4.75
N PRO A 103 -7.58 10.46 5.58
CA PRO A 103 -6.84 11.45 6.37
C PRO A 103 -6.01 10.85 7.51
N ASN A 104 -6.16 9.55 7.80
CA ASN A 104 -5.41 8.84 8.85
C ASN A 104 -4.32 7.92 8.28
N ILE A 105 -3.88 8.15 7.04
CA ILE A 105 -2.68 7.48 6.51
C ILE A 105 -1.51 8.39 6.84
N VAL A 106 -0.94 8.16 8.01
CA VAL A 106 0.38 8.67 8.38
C VAL A 106 1.29 7.45 8.38
N GLU A 107 2.39 7.49 7.65
CA GLU A 107 3.45 6.49 7.79
C GLU A 107 3.84 6.43 9.27
N ALA A 108 3.70 5.26 9.88
CA ALA A 108 4.22 5.02 11.22
C ALA A 108 5.73 5.25 11.18
N SER A 109 6.17 6.33 11.83
CA SER A 109 7.57 6.66 12.06
C SER A 109 8.22 5.66 13.03
#